data_AF-A0A517XY42-F1
#
_entry.id   AF-A0A517XY42-F1
#
_cell.length_a   1.000
_cell.length_b   1.000
_cell.length_c   1.000
_cell.angle_alpha   90.00
_cell.angle_beta   90.00
_cell.angle_gamma   90.00
#
_symmetry.space_group_name_H-M   'P 1'
#
loop_
_entity.id
_entity.type
_entity.pdbx_description
1 polymer ?
#
loop_
_entity_poly.entity_id
_entity_poly.type
_entity_poly.pdbx_seq_one_letter_code
_entity_poly.pdbx_strand_id
1 'polypeptide(L)'
;MTRTTLASAALLAAVVAAVAADPLPVAPPPRPGVDLTGYRTVADAVKADPKLFAASASAAPTAAGYLGLLVVGKDGQAVVDAVEPDSPAEAAGLKVGDVVAAIDGTRYTSPTAVQDALRSRLAGESVKLAVDRGSKTVQVAATLKATTRPLAAAGRAVLGIQLGASKGAGVKLTDVTAGGPAAAAGLKAGDVIVKIDGKDVDGDTAFRDLMADRRPGDRINVLAERDGKRVEAQPTLIAEGVIQPGPGGRGGWDDRIPSAWKKGTYRLAIVGVEYPDVKHNPTITDADWEASLFSLGTYTDRNATGEKVHGSMHDYYKEISYGKLHLEGKFLGWMQMSKKRSEYTSGVGAGIEQREKLALLTESLTKLTDKKKDALDGFDGMFFIYAGGRVPNVARSTIYWPHRANVTFGGKRWPYFIVDEGGSKMRNISVFCHEFGHMLGLPDLYARPELPGSEGVGVWCAMSNQVDTGKPQHFSAWCREQLGWVKPTLIDPRVKQKLVLGPIEDDPTQCVKVAVRADGSEYFLLENRQKKGFDESLPASGLLVWRVVNGRPILEESHGVEGASGPRVYLGSVPYPSQSNTAFTPYTVPSSRSQLGGGLPVHVTNIRRLPDGRITFHIGYEYQ
;
A
#
# COMPACT_ATOMS: atom_id res chain seq x y z
N MET A 1 54.80 -8.30 -59.43
CA MET A 1 53.97 -7.40 -60.25
C MET A 1 52.51 -7.76 -60.02
N THR A 2 51.75 -6.77 -59.53
CA THR A 2 50.28 -6.59 -59.46
C THR A 2 49.34 -7.76 -59.13
N ARG A 3 48.82 -7.70 -57.89
CA ARG A 3 47.51 -8.19 -57.46
C ARG A 3 46.38 -7.49 -58.24
N THR A 4 45.27 -8.18 -58.49
CA THR A 4 43.98 -7.51 -58.69
C THR A 4 42.85 -8.35 -58.12
N THR A 5 42.06 -7.67 -57.31
CA THR A 5 40.91 -8.10 -56.50
C THR A 5 39.66 -8.27 -57.35
N LEU A 6 38.92 -9.37 -57.16
CA LEU A 6 37.57 -9.54 -57.69
C LEU A 6 36.56 -8.80 -56.78
N ALA A 7 35.86 -7.83 -57.37
CA ALA A 7 34.74 -7.12 -56.79
C ALA A 7 33.44 -7.91 -57.06
N SER A 8 32.73 -8.32 -56.00
CA SER A 8 31.35 -8.78 -56.10
C SER A 8 30.42 -7.61 -55.78
N ALA A 9 29.77 -7.07 -56.80
CA ALA A 9 28.73 -6.06 -56.66
C ALA A 9 27.43 -6.71 -56.14
N ALA A 10 26.91 -6.16 -55.03
CA ALA A 10 25.61 -6.52 -54.48
C ALA A 10 24.49 -5.98 -55.38
N LEU A 11 23.60 -6.87 -55.83
CA LEU A 11 22.32 -6.50 -56.44
C LEU A 11 21.27 -6.48 -55.32
N LEU A 12 20.88 -5.29 -54.88
CA LEU A 12 19.80 -5.08 -53.91
C LEU A 12 18.45 -5.22 -54.65
N ALA A 13 17.84 -6.41 -54.61
CA ALA A 13 16.47 -6.60 -55.06
C ALA A 13 15.52 -6.37 -53.88
N ALA A 14 14.87 -5.20 -53.85
CA ALA A 14 13.77 -4.94 -52.94
C ALA A 14 12.56 -5.79 -53.35
N VAL A 15 12.25 -6.82 -52.58
CA VAL A 15 10.99 -7.56 -52.69
C VAL A 15 9.91 -6.72 -51.99
N VAL A 16 9.17 -5.93 -52.77
CA VAL A 16 7.90 -5.35 -52.31
C VAL A 16 6.85 -6.44 -52.46
N ALA A 17 6.53 -7.12 -51.36
CA ALA A 17 5.36 -7.98 -51.30
C ALA A 17 4.12 -7.07 -51.21
N ALA A 18 3.31 -7.06 -52.27
CA ALA A 18 1.98 -6.47 -52.22
C ALA A 18 1.09 -7.33 -51.32
N VAL A 19 0.86 -6.85 -50.09
CA VAL A 19 -0.14 -7.44 -49.20
C VAL A 19 -1.51 -7.05 -49.75
N ALA A 20 -2.20 -8.01 -50.37
CA ALA A 20 -3.62 -7.87 -50.63
C ALA A 20 -4.32 -7.75 -49.27
N ALA A 21 -4.95 -6.60 -49.02
CA ALA A 21 -5.75 -6.40 -47.82
C ALA A 21 -6.97 -7.31 -47.88
N ASP A 22 -7.08 -8.24 -46.94
CA ASP A 22 -8.35 -8.92 -46.67
C ASP A 22 -9.44 -7.87 -46.43
N PRO A 23 -10.65 -8.03 -46.98
CA PRO A 23 -11.74 -7.12 -46.69
C PRO A 23 -11.97 -7.12 -45.18
N LEU A 24 -11.86 -5.93 -44.58
CA LEU A 24 -12.09 -5.70 -43.16
C LEU A 24 -13.38 -6.42 -42.74
N PRO A 25 -13.39 -7.11 -41.58
CA PRO A 25 -14.63 -7.65 -41.05
C PRO A 25 -15.65 -6.53 -41.00
N VAL A 26 -16.78 -6.72 -41.71
CA VAL A 26 -17.88 -5.75 -41.74
C VAL A 26 -18.21 -5.43 -40.29
N ALA A 27 -17.99 -4.17 -39.90
CA ALA A 27 -18.23 -3.71 -38.55
C ALA A 27 -19.66 -4.13 -38.16
N PRO A 28 -19.86 -4.79 -37.01
CA PRO A 28 -21.21 -5.06 -36.54
C PRO A 28 -21.98 -3.73 -36.51
N PRO A 29 -23.30 -3.74 -36.77
CA PRO A 29 -24.08 -2.51 -36.81
C PRO A 29 -23.80 -1.68 -35.55
N PRO A 30 -23.58 -0.36 -35.67
CA PRO A 30 -23.22 0.47 -34.54
C PRO A 30 -24.28 0.28 -33.46
N ARG A 31 -23.85 -0.30 -32.32
CA ARG A 31 -24.70 -0.35 -31.14
C ARG A 31 -25.08 1.10 -30.83
N PRO A 32 -26.35 1.41 -30.52
CA PRO A 32 -26.77 2.78 -30.27
C PRO A 32 -25.80 3.45 -29.29
N GLY A 33 -25.21 4.56 -29.73
CA GLY A 33 -24.26 5.33 -28.93
C GLY A 33 -24.89 5.60 -27.56
N VAL A 34 -24.16 5.30 -26.49
CA VAL A 34 -24.64 5.58 -25.14
C VAL A 34 -24.92 7.09 -25.07
N ASP A 35 -26.14 7.47 -24.69
CA ASP A 35 -26.46 8.87 -24.47
C ASP A 35 -25.66 9.39 -23.28
N LEU A 36 -24.67 10.23 -23.57
CA LEU A 36 -23.82 10.90 -22.59
C LEU A 36 -24.24 12.37 -22.38
N THR A 37 -25.44 12.74 -22.80
CA THR A 37 -25.96 14.09 -22.56
C THR A 37 -25.93 14.43 -21.07
N GLY A 38 -25.27 15.53 -20.72
CA GLY A 38 -25.08 15.97 -19.34
C GLY A 38 -23.97 15.27 -18.57
N TYR A 39 -23.22 14.35 -19.19
CA TYR A 39 -21.96 13.85 -18.64
C TYR A 39 -20.79 14.74 -19.06
N ARG A 40 -19.84 14.92 -18.13
CA ARG A 40 -18.59 15.66 -18.35
C ARG A 40 -17.43 14.68 -18.47
N THR A 41 -16.45 15.04 -19.30
CA THR A 41 -15.15 14.38 -19.28
C THR A 41 -14.38 14.77 -18.01
N VAL A 42 -13.27 14.09 -17.71
CA VAL A 42 -12.38 14.50 -16.62
C VAL A 42 -11.81 15.91 -16.84
N ALA A 43 -11.56 16.29 -18.10
CA ALA A 43 -11.06 17.62 -18.46
C ALA A 43 -12.06 18.73 -18.10
N ASP A 44 -13.35 18.48 -18.38
CA ASP A 44 -14.48 19.41 -18.22
C ASP A 44 -15.20 19.32 -16.87
N ALA A 45 -14.71 18.45 -15.98
CA ALA A 45 -15.23 18.30 -14.63
C ALA A 45 -15.08 19.59 -13.83
N VAL A 46 -16.01 19.81 -12.88
CA VAL A 46 -15.90 20.91 -11.93
C VAL A 46 -14.88 20.51 -10.87
N LYS A 47 -13.73 21.20 -10.89
CA LYS A 47 -12.54 20.91 -10.07
C LYS A 47 -12.60 21.68 -8.76
N ALA A 48 -12.11 21.08 -7.68
CA ALA A 48 -11.99 21.79 -6.41
C ALA A 48 -10.78 22.73 -6.46
N ASP A 49 -10.85 23.83 -5.70
CA ASP A 49 -9.65 24.64 -5.41
C ASP A 49 -8.71 23.84 -4.49
N PRO A 50 -7.48 23.51 -4.92
CA PRO A 50 -6.53 22.78 -4.09
C PRO A 50 -6.23 23.47 -2.75
N LYS A 51 -6.39 24.80 -2.66
CA LYS A 51 -6.18 25.54 -1.41
C LYS A 51 -7.22 25.20 -0.34
N LEU A 52 -8.43 24.80 -0.75
CA LEU A 52 -9.46 24.30 0.16
C LEU A 52 -9.18 22.88 0.67
N PHE A 53 -8.25 22.17 0.02
CA PHE A 53 -7.74 20.84 0.39
C PHE A 53 -6.52 20.91 1.32
N ALA A 54 -6.00 22.12 1.59
CA ALA A 54 -4.86 22.39 2.46
C ALA A 54 -5.28 23.20 3.70
N ALA A 55 -6.58 23.27 4.01
CA ALA A 55 -7.08 23.97 5.18
C ALA A 55 -6.51 23.30 6.44
N SER A 56 -5.57 24.00 7.06
CA SER A 56 -4.84 23.59 8.25
C SER A 56 -5.75 23.02 9.34
N ALA A 57 -5.28 21.93 9.94
CA ALA A 57 -5.82 21.29 11.12
C ALA A 57 -6.20 22.32 12.20
N SER A 58 -7.50 22.48 12.44
CA SER A 58 -8.02 23.16 13.63
C SER A 58 -9.32 22.56 14.17
N ALA A 59 -9.91 21.54 13.52
CA ALA A 59 -10.98 20.79 14.15
C ALA A 59 -10.38 19.59 14.88
N ALA A 60 -10.34 19.66 16.21
CA ALA A 60 -10.04 18.50 17.05
C ALA A 60 -10.95 17.31 16.63
N PRO A 61 -10.44 16.07 16.61
CA PRO A 61 -11.27 14.91 16.31
C PRO A 61 -12.45 14.83 17.28
N THR A 62 -13.68 14.94 16.79
CA THR A 62 -14.89 14.73 17.59
C THR A 62 -15.17 13.23 17.67
N ALA A 63 -15.12 12.68 18.89
CA ALA A 63 -15.37 11.26 19.14
C ALA A 63 -16.79 10.82 18.72
N ALA A 64 -16.94 9.54 18.35
CA ALA A 64 -18.25 8.95 18.09
C ALA A 64 -19.13 9.03 19.35
N GLY A 65 -20.42 9.31 19.12
CA GLY A 65 -21.41 9.41 20.19
C GLY A 65 -21.78 8.04 20.72
N TYR A 66 -21.72 7.90 22.04
CA TYR A 66 -22.11 6.71 22.79
C TYR A 66 -23.38 7.00 23.57
N LEU A 67 -24.39 6.17 23.32
CA LEU A 67 -25.68 6.20 24.02
C LEU A 67 -25.76 5.10 25.10
N GLY A 68 -25.05 3.97 24.95
CA GLY A 68 -25.11 2.81 25.86
C GLY A 68 -26.43 2.04 25.79
N LEU A 69 -26.98 1.92 24.57
CA LEU A 69 -28.22 1.24 24.26
C LEU A 69 -27.94 0.09 23.29
N LEU A 70 -28.30 -1.14 23.67
CA LEU A 70 -28.33 -2.27 22.75
C LEU A 70 -29.75 -2.43 22.22
N VAL A 71 -29.91 -2.26 20.91
CA VAL A 71 -31.18 -2.45 20.21
C VAL A 71 -31.06 -3.69 19.35
N VAL A 72 -32.02 -4.61 19.41
CA VAL A 72 -32.09 -5.82 18.59
C VAL A 72 -33.37 -5.83 17.76
N GLY A 73 -33.35 -6.57 16.66
CA GLY A 73 -34.55 -6.79 15.86
C GLY A 73 -35.40 -7.90 16.46
N LYS A 74 -36.63 -7.59 16.88
CA LYS A 74 -37.63 -8.57 17.29
C LYS A 74 -38.94 -8.29 16.56
N ASP A 75 -39.44 -9.26 15.81
CA ASP A 75 -40.66 -9.14 14.98
C ASP A 75 -40.65 -7.93 14.03
N GLY A 76 -39.47 -7.61 13.46
CA GLY A 76 -39.29 -6.47 12.56
C GLY A 76 -39.19 -5.10 13.25
N GLN A 77 -39.28 -5.05 14.58
CA GLN A 77 -39.21 -3.83 15.37
C GLN A 77 -37.87 -3.68 16.09
N ALA A 78 -37.45 -2.43 16.30
CA ALA A 78 -36.20 -2.07 16.94
C ALA A 78 -36.38 -2.06 18.47
N VAL A 79 -36.18 -3.19 19.13
CA VAL A 79 -36.44 -3.37 20.56
C VAL A 79 -35.18 -3.18 21.37
N VAL A 80 -35.25 -2.40 22.46
CA VAL A 80 -34.17 -2.25 23.42
C VAL A 80 -33.97 -3.57 24.18
N ASP A 81 -32.85 -4.22 23.94
CA ASP A 81 -32.47 -5.50 24.56
C ASP A 81 -31.68 -5.31 25.85
N ALA A 82 -30.81 -4.29 25.86
CA ALA A 82 -30.06 -3.91 27.04
C ALA A 82 -29.87 -2.39 27.11
N VAL A 83 -29.87 -1.89 28.34
CA VAL A 83 -29.47 -0.52 28.68
C VAL A 83 -28.25 -0.65 29.59
N GLU A 84 -27.12 -0.10 29.18
CA GLU A 84 -25.88 -0.20 29.96
C GLU A 84 -25.95 0.69 31.22
N PRO A 85 -25.49 0.22 32.39
CA PRO A 85 -25.40 1.04 33.59
C PRO A 85 -24.50 2.27 33.40
N ASP A 86 -24.85 3.39 34.04
CA ASP A 86 -24.17 4.70 33.98
C ASP A 86 -24.12 5.34 32.57
N SER A 87 -24.88 4.81 31.62
CA SER A 87 -24.93 5.29 30.24
C SER A 87 -25.87 6.49 30.05
N PRO A 88 -25.70 7.25 28.95
CA PRO A 88 -26.69 8.26 28.57
C PRO A 88 -28.10 7.71 28.35
N ALA A 89 -28.24 6.47 27.89
CA ALA A 89 -29.53 5.78 27.73
C ALA A 89 -30.24 5.55 29.07
N GLU A 90 -29.49 5.06 30.07
CA GLU A 90 -30.02 4.84 31.42
C GLU A 90 -30.39 6.17 32.08
N ALA A 91 -29.51 7.17 31.99
CA ALA A 91 -29.76 8.51 32.52
C ALA A 91 -30.98 9.19 31.88
N ALA A 92 -31.23 8.92 30.59
CA ALA A 92 -32.40 9.40 29.87
C ALA A 92 -33.67 8.57 30.16
N GLY A 93 -33.54 7.46 30.91
CA GLY A 93 -34.67 6.64 31.36
C GLY A 93 -35.20 5.66 30.32
N LEU A 94 -34.38 5.26 29.34
CA LEU A 94 -34.68 4.14 28.44
C LEU A 94 -34.70 2.83 29.23
N LYS A 95 -35.54 1.88 28.81
CA LYS A 95 -35.72 0.60 29.49
C LYS A 95 -35.68 -0.56 28.52
N VAL A 96 -35.23 -1.72 29.01
CA VAL A 96 -35.34 -2.99 28.27
C VAL A 96 -36.80 -3.24 27.91
N GLY A 97 -37.06 -3.58 26.65
CA GLY A 97 -38.39 -3.78 26.08
C GLY A 97 -39.01 -2.54 25.41
N ASP A 98 -38.37 -1.36 25.49
CA ASP A 98 -38.79 -0.19 24.71
C ASP A 98 -38.64 -0.45 23.21
N VAL A 99 -39.61 -0.05 22.39
CA VAL A 99 -39.49 -0.14 20.92
C VAL A 99 -39.19 1.23 20.35
N VAL A 100 -38.04 1.40 19.70
CA VAL A 100 -37.64 2.70 19.13
C VAL A 100 -38.38 2.95 17.81
N ALA A 101 -39.31 3.90 17.82
CA ALA A 101 -40.16 4.25 16.68
C ALA A 101 -39.64 5.45 15.88
N ALA A 102 -38.96 6.41 16.53
CA ALA A 102 -38.38 7.58 15.87
C ALA A 102 -37.13 8.13 16.58
N ILE A 103 -36.27 8.80 15.82
CA ILE A 103 -35.10 9.56 16.31
C ILE A 103 -35.15 10.94 15.66
N ASP A 104 -35.16 11.99 16.49
CA ASP A 104 -35.25 13.40 16.09
C ASP A 104 -36.43 13.69 15.15
N GLY A 105 -37.57 13.03 15.41
CA GLY A 105 -38.80 13.15 14.61
C GLY A 105 -38.82 12.30 13.34
N THR A 106 -37.70 11.67 12.96
CA THR A 106 -37.64 10.75 11.81
C THR A 106 -38.08 9.36 12.24
N ARG A 107 -39.11 8.80 11.60
CA ARG A 107 -39.58 7.44 11.86
C ARG A 107 -38.70 6.40 11.18
N TYR A 108 -38.47 5.29 11.87
CA TYR A 108 -37.70 4.17 11.35
C TYR A 108 -38.56 2.90 11.36
N THR A 109 -38.52 2.15 10.26
CA THR A 109 -39.32 0.94 10.07
C THR A 109 -38.47 -0.33 10.10
N SER A 110 -37.17 -0.23 10.38
CA SER A 110 -36.28 -1.38 10.52
C SER A 110 -35.30 -1.23 11.69
N PRO A 111 -34.96 -2.33 12.38
CA PRO A 111 -34.01 -2.33 13.49
C PRO A 111 -32.62 -1.82 13.08
N THR A 112 -32.16 -2.20 11.89
CA THR A 112 -30.86 -1.78 11.34
C THR A 112 -30.83 -0.27 11.13
N ALA A 113 -31.88 0.34 10.59
CA ALA A 113 -31.91 1.78 10.36
C ALA A 113 -31.91 2.60 11.68
N VAL A 114 -32.55 2.09 12.73
CA VAL A 114 -32.47 2.67 14.08
C VAL A 114 -31.05 2.58 14.64
N GLN A 115 -30.42 1.41 14.54
CA GLN A 115 -29.04 1.21 15.01
C GLN A 115 -28.06 2.12 14.26
N ASP A 116 -28.20 2.23 12.95
CA ASP A 116 -27.32 3.05 12.11
C ASP A 116 -27.49 4.54 12.39
N ALA A 117 -28.74 5.00 12.56
CA ALA A 117 -29.05 6.37 12.94
C ALA A 117 -28.43 6.74 14.30
N LEU A 118 -28.53 5.87 15.30
CA LEU A 118 -27.91 6.07 16.61
C LEU A 118 -26.37 6.06 16.54
N ARG A 119 -25.78 5.15 15.77
CA ARG A 119 -24.32 5.04 15.58
C ARG A 119 -23.71 6.18 14.76
N SER A 120 -24.52 6.93 14.01
CA SER A 120 -24.06 8.04 13.17
C SER A 120 -23.88 9.37 13.90
N ARG A 121 -24.23 9.43 15.19
CA ARG A 121 -24.23 10.63 16.03
C ARG A 121 -22.87 10.86 16.70
N LEU A 122 -22.57 12.11 17.01
CA LEU A 122 -21.29 12.51 17.64
C LEU A 122 -21.43 12.69 19.15
N ALA A 123 -20.30 12.59 19.86
CA ALA A 123 -20.22 12.91 21.27
C ALA A 123 -20.61 14.39 21.51
N GLY A 124 -21.51 14.62 22.46
CA GLY A 124 -22.07 15.95 22.75
C GLY A 124 -23.37 16.26 22.00
N GLU A 125 -23.74 15.50 20.97
CA GLU A 125 -25.05 15.65 20.31
C GLU A 125 -26.18 15.18 21.24
N SER A 126 -27.34 15.84 21.20
CA SER A 126 -28.55 15.37 21.85
C SER A 126 -29.47 14.72 20.83
N VAL A 127 -29.92 13.49 21.10
CA VAL A 127 -30.93 12.79 20.32
C VAL A 127 -32.25 12.73 21.06
N LYS A 128 -33.35 12.89 20.33
CA LYS A 128 -34.72 12.70 20.84
C LYS A 128 -35.30 11.40 20.30
N LEU A 129 -35.42 10.41 21.16
CA LEU A 129 -35.99 9.10 20.87
C LEU A 129 -37.49 9.11 21.18
N ALA A 130 -38.32 8.69 20.23
CA ALA A 130 -39.68 8.28 20.53
C ALA A 130 -39.71 6.76 20.66
N VAL A 131 -40.05 6.25 21.84
CA VAL A 131 -40.11 4.83 22.14
C VAL A 131 -41.50 4.40 22.57
N ASP A 132 -41.95 3.23 22.12
CA ASP A 132 -43.20 2.63 22.59
C ASP A 132 -42.93 1.74 23.79
N ARG A 133 -43.57 2.07 24.92
CA ARG A 133 -43.42 1.40 26.21
C ARG A 133 -44.79 0.99 26.73
N GLY A 134 -45.10 -0.31 26.69
CA GLY A 134 -46.35 -0.86 27.24
C GLY A 134 -47.61 -0.16 26.70
N SER A 135 -47.69 0.03 25.38
CA SER A 135 -48.79 0.68 24.63
C SER A 135 -48.85 2.22 24.70
N LYS A 136 -47.83 2.90 25.21
CA LYS A 136 -47.71 4.37 25.20
C LYS A 136 -46.41 4.81 24.53
N THR A 137 -46.47 5.82 23.67
CA THR A 137 -45.28 6.46 23.10
C THR A 137 -44.69 7.46 24.10
N VAL A 138 -43.42 7.29 24.44
CA VAL A 138 -42.64 8.12 25.35
C VAL A 138 -41.54 8.82 24.56
N GLN A 139 -41.38 10.13 24.75
CA GLN A 139 -40.23 10.85 24.20
C GLN A 139 -39.11 10.96 25.24
N VAL A 140 -37.90 10.64 24.81
CA VAL A 140 -36.71 10.60 25.64
C VAL A 140 -35.61 11.40 24.94
N ALA A 141 -35.05 12.40 25.62
CA ALA A 141 -33.89 13.13 25.11
C ALA A 141 -32.62 12.64 25.82
N ALA A 142 -31.59 12.28 25.06
CA ALA A 142 -30.32 11.81 25.59
C ALA A 142 -29.16 12.55 24.92
N THR A 143 -28.23 13.08 25.70
CA THR A 143 -26.98 13.65 25.19
C THR A 143 -25.92 12.57 25.13
N LEU A 144 -25.43 12.26 23.92
CA LEU A 144 -24.43 11.23 23.70
C LEU A 144 -23.13 11.65 24.36
N LYS A 145 -22.50 10.72 25.07
CA LYS A 145 -21.15 10.91 25.62
C LYS A 145 -20.13 10.43 24.60
N ALA A 146 -18.88 10.83 24.71
CA ALA A 146 -17.81 10.13 23.99
C ALA A 146 -17.78 8.68 24.50
N THR A 147 -17.63 7.71 23.60
CA THR A 147 -17.31 6.33 23.98
C THR A 147 -16.06 6.34 24.87
N THR A 148 -16.19 6.26 26.19
CA THR A 148 -15.06 5.91 27.07
C THR A 148 -14.77 4.41 27.01
N ARG A 149 -15.50 3.67 26.17
CA ARG A 149 -15.20 2.30 25.78
C ARG A 149 -15.36 2.11 24.27
N PRO A 150 -14.33 2.42 23.47
CA PRO A 150 -14.07 1.59 22.30
C PRO A 150 -13.98 0.13 22.77
N LEU A 151 -14.40 -0.84 21.95
CA LEU A 151 -13.74 -2.15 21.99
C LEU A 151 -12.26 -1.83 21.78
N ALA A 152 -11.51 -1.81 22.88
CA ALA A 152 -10.11 -1.49 22.84
C ALA A 152 -9.43 -2.60 22.03
N ALA A 153 -9.10 -2.31 20.78
CA ALA A 153 -7.71 -2.53 20.42
C ALA A 153 -6.94 -1.64 21.40
N ALA A 154 -6.50 -2.20 22.52
CA ALA A 154 -5.62 -1.49 23.44
C ALA A 154 -4.40 -1.10 22.60
N GLY A 155 -4.33 0.17 22.17
CA GLY A 155 -3.13 0.71 21.58
C GLY A 155 -2.03 0.50 22.59
N ARG A 156 -0.99 -0.24 22.21
CA ARG A 156 0.10 -0.58 23.11
C ARG A 156 0.71 0.72 23.63
N ALA A 157 0.90 0.82 24.94
CA ALA A 157 1.62 1.94 25.52
C ALA A 157 3.10 1.81 25.18
N VAL A 158 3.70 2.85 24.59
CA VAL A 158 5.10 2.82 24.15
C VAL A 158 5.93 3.89 24.83
N LEU A 159 7.22 3.58 25.06
CA LEU A 159 8.24 4.53 25.51
C LEU A 159 8.95 5.25 24.36
N GLY A 160 8.82 4.77 23.12
CA GLY A 160 9.65 5.23 22.01
C GLY A 160 11.11 4.79 22.13
N ILE A 161 11.34 3.48 22.27
CA ILE A 161 12.68 2.88 22.38
C ILE A 161 12.76 1.62 21.52
N GLN A 162 13.95 1.28 21.04
CA GLN A 162 14.26 -0.03 20.50
C GLN A 162 15.13 -0.79 21.49
N LEU A 163 14.78 -2.05 21.71
CA LEU A 163 15.51 -2.96 22.59
C LEU A 163 16.53 -3.74 21.77
N GLY A 164 17.70 -3.98 22.36
CA GLY A 164 18.68 -4.93 21.87
C GLY A 164 19.03 -5.96 22.93
N ALA A 165 19.57 -7.08 22.48
CA ALA A 165 20.02 -8.15 23.37
C ALA A 165 21.08 -7.63 24.37
N SER A 166 20.89 -7.93 25.66
CA SER A 166 21.86 -7.67 26.72
C SER A 166 22.44 -8.99 27.23
N LYS A 167 23.73 -9.02 27.58
CA LYS A 167 24.38 -10.13 28.30
C LYS A 167 24.47 -9.75 29.79
N GLY A 168 23.37 -9.94 30.53
CA GLY A 168 23.27 -9.59 31.95
C GLY A 168 21.86 -9.12 32.33
N ALA A 169 21.63 -8.83 33.61
CA ALA A 169 20.37 -8.25 34.09
C ALA A 169 20.10 -6.92 33.37
N GLY A 170 18.87 -6.73 32.89
CA GLY A 170 18.44 -5.54 32.18
C GLY A 170 18.22 -5.72 30.69
N VAL A 171 17.72 -4.67 30.04
CA VAL A 171 17.55 -4.60 28.57
C VAL A 171 18.23 -3.37 28.00
N LYS A 172 19.04 -3.56 26.96
CA LYS A 172 19.82 -2.47 26.35
C LYS A 172 18.97 -1.70 25.34
N LEU A 173 19.04 -0.38 25.39
CA LEU A 173 18.42 0.51 24.41
C LEU A 173 19.34 0.65 23.20
N THR A 174 18.92 0.13 22.05
CA THR A 174 19.64 0.28 20.78
C THR A 174 19.29 1.58 20.08
N ASP A 175 18.08 2.09 20.32
CA ASP A 175 17.64 3.38 19.83
C ASP A 175 16.64 4.01 20.80
N VAL A 176 16.58 5.34 20.84
CA VAL A 176 15.59 6.10 21.59
C VAL A 176 14.97 7.12 20.65
N THR A 177 13.67 7.01 20.42
CA THR A 177 12.94 7.83 19.47
C THR A 177 12.94 9.30 19.92
N ALA A 178 13.50 10.18 19.09
CA ALA A 178 13.54 11.61 19.35
C ALA A 178 12.11 12.18 19.52
N GLY A 179 11.90 12.95 20.59
CA GLY A 179 10.57 13.47 20.96
C GLY A 179 9.63 12.44 21.62
N GLY A 180 10.05 11.17 21.74
CA GLY A 180 9.30 10.14 22.45
C GLY A 180 9.45 10.21 23.97
N PRO A 181 8.62 9.48 24.74
CA PRO A 181 8.62 9.49 26.21
C PRO A 181 9.97 9.23 26.85
N ALA A 182 10.74 8.27 26.34
CA ALA A 182 12.06 7.93 26.86
C ALA A 182 13.07 9.06 26.63
N ALA A 183 13.05 9.71 25.46
CA ALA A 183 13.91 10.86 25.17
C ALA A 183 13.56 12.04 26.07
N ALA A 184 12.26 12.33 26.24
CA ALA A 184 11.77 13.40 27.13
C ALA A 184 12.17 13.16 28.59
N ALA A 185 12.27 11.89 28.99
CA ALA A 185 12.73 11.48 30.32
C ALA A 185 14.26 11.34 30.45
N GLY A 186 15.03 11.68 29.41
CA GLY A 186 16.50 11.72 29.46
C GLY A 186 17.22 10.39 29.20
N LEU A 187 16.49 9.34 28.79
CA LEU A 187 17.08 8.08 28.33
C LEU A 187 17.71 8.24 26.95
N LYS A 188 18.77 7.48 26.69
CA LYS A 188 19.56 7.55 25.45
C LYS A 188 19.87 6.16 24.92
N ALA A 189 20.15 6.08 23.62
CA ALA A 189 20.71 4.86 23.04
C ALA A 189 22.03 4.52 23.73
N GLY A 190 22.21 3.26 24.10
CA GLY A 190 23.31 2.77 24.91
C GLY A 190 22.95 2.47 26.38
N ASP A 191 21.88 3.06 26.90
CA ASP A 191 21.41 2.80 28.27
C ASP A 191 20.94 1.34 28.44
N VAL A 192 21.09 0.79 29.64
CA VAL A 192 20.58 -0.54 29.99
C VAL A 192 19.53 -0.39 31.09
N ILE A 193 18.25 -0.61 30.77
CA ILE A 193 17.17 -0.55 31.76
C ILE A 193 17.26 -1.77 32.66
N VAL A 194 17.45 -1.54 33.96
CA VAL A 194 17.57 -2.60 34.98
C VAL A 194 16.34 -2.69 35.88
N LYS A 195 15.52 -1.62 36.00
CA LYS A 195 14.24 -1.66 36.72
C LYS A 195 13.14 -0.82 36.08
N ILE A 196 11.89 -1.27 36.25
CA ILE A 196 10.67 -0.50 35.97
C ILE A 196 9.75 -0.56 37.20
N ASP A 197 9.33 0.59 37.72
CA ASP A 197 8.51 0.72 38.93
C ASP A 197 9.03 -0.12 40.11
N GLY A 198 10.35 -0.13 40.29
CA GLY A 198 11.04 -0.88 41.34
C GLY A 198 11.20 -2.38 41.08
N LYS A 199 10.59 -2.94 40.04
CA LYS A 199 10.71 -4.35 39.63
C LYS A 199 11.92 -4.54 38.72
N ASP A 200 12.67 -5.63 38.94
CA ASP A 200 13.82 -5.98 38.12
C ASP A 200 13.39 -6.31 36.69
N VAL A 201 14.16 -5.81 35.73
CA VAL A 201 14.02 -6.13 34.32
C VAL A 201 15.14 -7.10 33.98
N ASP A 202 14.82 -8.36 33.71
CA ASP A 202 15.81 -9.37 33.27
C ASP A 202 15.52 -9.77 31.81
N GLY A 203 16.12 -9.02 30.89
CA GLY A 203 15.95 -9.21 29.45
C GLY A 203 14.62 -8.74 28.87
N ASP A 204 14.49 -8.90 27.55
CA ASP A 204 13.39 -8.40 26.73
C ASP A 204 12.00 -8.89 27.19
N THR A 205 11.89 -10.14 27.63
CA THR A 205 10.61 -10.73 28.02
C THR A 205 10.09 -10.08 29.29
N ALA A 206 10.91 -9.98 30.33
CA ALA A 206 10.55 -9.30 31.58
C ALA A 206 10.19 -7.82 31.33
N PHE A 207 10.94 -7.14 30.46
CA PHE A 207 10.60 -5.77 30.04
C PHE A 207 9.21 -5.72 29.38
N ARG A 208 8.91 -6.62 28.44
CA ARG A 208 7.61 -6.67 27.76
C ARG A 208 6.47 -6.96 28.71
N ASP A 209 6.65 -7.88 29.65
CA ASP A 209 5.63 -8.24 30.65
C ASP A 209 5.32 -7.07 31.58
N LEU A 210 6.36 -6.36 32.05
CA LEU A 210 6.21 -5.17 32.89
C LEU A 210 5.51 -4.00 32.17
N MET A 211 5.56 -4.01 30.83
CA MET A 211 4.93 -3.03 29.96
C MET A 211 3.56 -3.49 29.40
N ALA A 212 3.19 -4.76 29.55
CA ALA A 212 2.04 -5.37 28.88
C ALA A 212 0.70 -4.78 29.33
N ASP A 213 0.55 -4.50 30.63
CA ASP A 213 -0.69 -3.97 31.23
C ASP A 213 -0.72 -2.43 31.28
N ARG A 214 0.31 -1.77 30.72
CA ARG A 214 0.45 -0.31 30.78
C ARG A 214 -0.36 0.36 29.70
N ARG A 215 -0.88 1.54 30.03
CA ARG A 215 -1.77 2.33 29.17
C ARG A 215 -1.10 3.64 28.76
N PRO A 216 -1.46 4.18 27.58
CA PRO A 216 -1.11 5.56 27.23
C PRO A 216 -1.53 6.52 28.34
N GLY A 217 -0.62 7.41 28.75
CA GLY A 217 -0.78 8.32 29.89
C GLY A 217 -0.16 7.82 31.19
N ASP A 218 0.15 6.53 31.32
CA ASP A 218 0.81 6.01 32.52
C ASP A 218 2.21 6.62 32.69
N ARG A 219 2.57 6.99 33.92
CA ARG A 219 3.94 7.34 34.28
C ARG A 219 4.61 6.13 34.89
N ILE A 220 5.82 5.81 34.43
CA ILE A 220 6.62 4.72 35.00
C ILE A 220 7.96 5.25 35.49
N ASN A 221 8.50 4.65 36.54
CA ASN A 221 9.85 4.91 37.03
C ASN A 221 10.82 3.93 36.38
N VAL A 222 11.78 4.42 35.62
CA VAL A 222 12.81 3.62 34.95
C VAL A 222 14.15 3.86 35.62
N LEU A 223 14.80 2.78 36.06
CA LEU A 223 16.21 2.81 36.45
C LEU A 223 17.03 2.17 35.33
N ALA A 224 17.96 2.93 34.78
CA ALA A 224 18.88 2.47 33.75
C ALA A 224 20.34 2.64 34.18
N GLU A 225 21.24 1.90 33.54
CA GLU A 225 22.68 2.05 33.67
C GLU A 225 23.28 2.63 32.39
N ARG A 226 24.14 3.65 32.56
CA ARG A 226 24.89 4.31 31.49
C ARG A 226 26.34 4.44 31.95
N ASP A 227 27.27 3.83 31.23
CA ASP A 227 28.72 3.86 31.52
C ASP A 227 29.04 3.48 32.99
N GLY A 228 28.32 2.50 33.54
CA GLY A 228 28.49 2.02 34.92
C GLY A 228 27.86 2.91 36.00
N LYS A 229 27.10 3.94 35.63
CA LYS A 229 26.35 4.82 36.56
C LYS A 229 24.85 4.62 36.40
N ARG A 230 24.11 4.80 37.51
CA ARG A 230 22.64 4.75 37.52
C ARG A 230 22.02 6.05 37.00
N VAL A 231 21.01 5.93 36.16
CA VAL A 231 20.19 6.99 35.58
C VAL A 231 18.74 6.69 35.90
N GLU A 232 18.07 7.59 36.61
CA GLU A 232 16.63 7.50 36.89
C GLU A 232 15.86 8.37 35.90
N ALA A 233 14.76 7.85 35.36
CA ALA A 233 13.92 8.50 34.37
C ALA A 233 12.43 8.23 34.67
N GLN A 234 11.56 9.23 34.45
CA GLN A 234 10.11 9.09 34.61
C GLN A 234 9.35 9.39 33.29
N PRO A 235 9.40 8.49 32.30
CA PRO A 235 8.64 8.68 31.06
C PRO A 235 7.13 8.55 31.30
N THR A 236 6.36 9.43 30.64
CA THR A 236 4.90 9.29 30.52
C THR A 236 4.59 8.59 29.20
N LEU A 237 4.03 7.38 29.26
CA LEU A 237 3.76 6.54 28.10
C LEU A 237 2.75 7.19 27.16
N ILE A 238 2.84 6.90 25.88
CA ILE A 238 1.89 7.40 24.86
C ILE A 238 1.35 6.24 24.02
N ALA A 239 0.28 6.51 23.28
CA ALA A 239 -0.30 5.55 22.36
C ALA A 239 0.60 5.34 21.16
N GLU A 240 0.82 4.08 20.79
CA GLU A 240 1.48 3.70 19.54
C GLU A 240 0.77 4.39 18.35
N GLY A 241 1.49 5.26 17.63
CA GLY A 241 0.96 6.10 16.53
C GLY A 241 0.94 7.61 16.79
N VAL A 242 1.16 8.08 18.02
CA VAL A 242 1.21 9.53 18.37
C VAL A 242 2.62 10.13 18.27
N ILE A 243 3.65 9.31 18.05
CA ILE A 243 5.00 9.82 17.80
C ILE A 243 5.06 10.38 16.38
N GLN A 244 4.90 11.71 16.25
CA GLN A 244 5.44 12.42 15.10
C GLN A 244 6.96 12.54 15.28
N PRO A 245 7.77 12.00 14.36
CA PRO A 245 9.19 12.26 14.40
C PRO A 245 9.43 13.73 14.04
N GLY A 246 10.21 14.41 14.89
CA GLY A 246 10.81 15.68 14.51
C GLY A 246 11.68 15.54 13.25
N PRO A 247 12.01 16.66 12.60
CA PRO A 247 12.74 16.68 11.33
C PRO A 247 14.15 16.11 11.55
N GLY A 248 14.33 14.83 11.23
CA GLY A 248 15.62 14.13 11.34
C GLY A 248 15.56 12.71 11.93
N GLY A 249 14.46 12.32 12.57
CA GLY A 249 14.20 10.92 12.94
C GLY A 249 13.35 10.24 11.86
N ARG A 250 13.70 9.03 11.44
CA ARG A 250 12.91 8.29 10.44
C ARG A 250 11.47 8.11 10.94
N GLY A 251 10.48 8.69 10.28
CA GLY A 251 9.11 8.27 10.49
C GLY A 251 8.04 8.99 9.69
N GLY A 252 6.96 8.22 9.54
CA GLY A 252 5.97 8.30 8.48
C GLY A 252 5.77 6.88 7.99
N TRP A 253 4.54 6.48 7.67
CA TRP A 253 4.26 5.14 7.13
C TRP A 253 5.14 4.79 5.91
N ASP A 254 5.71 5.81 5.22
CA ASP A 254 6.95 5.67 4.46
C ASP A 254 7.69 7.00 4.14
N ASP A 255 8.86 7.26 4.74
CA ASP A 255 9.74 8.41 4.42
C ASP A 255 10.37 8.35 3.02
N ARG A 256 10.21 7.24 2.28
CA ARG A 256 10.80 7.07 0.95
C ARG A 256 10.10 7.93 -0.11
N ILE A 257 8.81 8.22 0.06
CA ILE A 257 7.97 8.90 -0.95
C ILE A 257 8.50 10.31 -1.30
N PRO A 258 8.89 11.17 -0.33
CA PRO A 258 9.53 12.45 -0.64
C PRO A 258 10.84 12.33 -1.42
N SER A 259 11.51 11.18 -1.36
CA SER A 259 12.77 10.88 -2.07
C SER A 259 12.58 10.00 -3.31
N ALA A 260 11.35 9.82 -3.77
CA ALA A 260 11.03 9.00 -4.95
C ALA A 260 11.79 9.48 -6.20
N TRP A 261 12.11 8.54 -7.08
CA TRP A 261 12.84 8.84 -8.32
C TRP A 261 12.01 9.73 -9.26
N LYS A 262 12.62 10.84 -9.72
CA LYS A 262 11.96 11.83 -10.60
C LYS A 262 12.62 12.01 -11.98
N LYS A 263 13.78 11.39 -12.24
CA LYS A 263 14.45 11.52 -13.53
C LYS A 263 13.78 10.62 -14.57
N GLY A 264 13.85 11.03 -15.84
CA GLY A 264 13.25 10.29 -16.95
C GLY A 264 13.95 9.00 -17.34
N THR A 265 15.21 8.80 -16.92
CA THR A 265 15.99 7.59 -17.19
C THR A 265 16.57 7.07 -15.90
N TYR A 266 16.54 5.76 -15.68
CA TYR A 266 17.25 5.08 -14.60
C TYR A 266 18.29 4.14 -15.19
N ARG A 267 19.56 4.31 -14.81
CA ARG A 267 20.66 3.46 -15.27
C ARG A 267 20.97 2.37 -14.26
N LEU A 268 20.75 1.12 -14.62
CA LEU A 268 20.86 -0.04 -13.74
C LEU A 268 22.05 -0.94 -14.14
N ALA A 269 22.99 -1.14 -13.23
CA ALA A 269 24.06 -2.11 -13.40
C ALA A 269 23.59 -3.50 -12.96
N ILE A 270 23.74 -4.53 -13.79
CA ILE A 270 23.49 -5.91 -13.38
C ILE A 270 24.82 -6.56 -12.99
N VAL A 271 24.89 -7.12 -11.79
CA VAL A 271 26.06 -7.83 -11.28
C VAL A 271 25.69 -9.28 -11.01
N GLY A 272 26.25 -10.18 -11.80
CA GLY A 272 26.09 -11.62 -11.61
C GLY A 272 26.94 -12.11 -10.44
N VAL A 273 26.39 -12.99 -9.61
CA VAL A 273 27.05 -13.58 -8.45
C VAL A 273 26.97 -15.10 -8.55
N GLU A 274 28.12 -15.76 -8.60
CA GLU A 274 28.21 -17.23 -8.62
C GLU A 274 29.11 -17.76 -7.51
N TYR A 275 28.98 -19.04 -7.19
CA TYR A 275 29.60 -19.67 -6.03
C TYR A 275 30.45 -20.87 -6.44
N PRO A 276 31.37 -21.36 -5.59
CA PRO A 276 32.12 -22.57 -5.86
C PRO A 276 31.21 -23.80 -6.05
N ASP A 277 30.08 -23.84 -5.35
CA ASP A 277 29.12 -24.94 -5.33
C ASP A 277 27.85 -24.71 -6.17
N VAL A 278 27.61 -23.47 -6.62
CA VAL A 278 26.42 -23.11 -7.42
C VAL A 278 26.83 -22.18 -8.55
N LYS A 279 26.68 -22.66 -9.78
CA LYS A 279 27.00 -21.94 -11.01
C LYS A 279 25.75 -21.37 -11.66
N HIS A 280 25.95 -20.29 -12.41
CA HIS A 280 24.89 -19.71 -13.22
C HIS A 280 24.50 -20.67 -14.34
N ASN A 281 23.27 -20.55 -14.84
CA ASN A 281 22.81 -21.38 -15.95
C ASN A 281 23.52 -20.98 -17.25
N PRO A 282 24.34 -21.85 -17.86
CA PRO A 282 25.13 -21.50 -19.04
C PRO A 282 24.29 -21.29 -20.31
N THR A 283 23.00 -21.66 -20.27
CA THR A 283 22.06 -21.41 -21.37
C THR A 283 21.64 -19.95 -21.44
N ILE A 284 21.72 -19.21 -20.33
CA ILE A 284 21.29 -17.82 -20.23
C ILE A 284 22.52 -16.93 -20.38
N THR A 285 22.59 -16.20 -21.48
CA THR A 285 23.71 -15.29 -21.76
C THR A 285 23.51 -13.93 -21.09
N ASP A 286 24.59 -13.16 -20.97
CA ASP A 286 24.54 -11.77 -20.51
C ASP A 286 23.58 -10.92 -21.35
N ALA A 287 23.54 -11.16 -22.67
CA ALA A 287 22.64 -10.48 -23.60
C ALA A 287 21.16 -10.84 -23.37
N ASP A 288 20.86 -12.05 -22.89
CA ASP A 288 19.49 -12.44 -22.54
C ASP A 288 19.00 -11.66 -21.32
N TRP A 289 19.86 -11.45 -20.31
CA TRP A 289 19.54 -10.60 -19.16
C TRP A 289 19.32 -9.15 -19.57
N GLU A 290 20.18 -8.60 -20.42
CA GLU A 290 20.02 -7.25 -20.96
C GLU A 290 18.72 -7.12 -21.79
N ALA A 291 18.40 -8.12 -22.60
CA ALA A 291 17.16 -8.14 -23.39
C ALA A 291 15.91 -8.17 -22.49
N SER A 292 15.92 -9.00 -21.45
CA SER A 292 14.82 -9.13 -20.48
C SER A 292 14.56 -7.84 -19.69
N LEU A 293 15.60 -7.04 -19.46
CA LEU A 293 15.51 -5.85 -18.60
C LEU A 293 15.40 -4.52 -19.37
N PHE A 294 16.11 -4.37 -20.49
CA PHE A 294 16.34 -3.06 -21.11
C PHE A 294 15.85 -2.94 -22.56
N SER A 295 15.51 -4.04 -23.24
CA SER A 295 15.03 -3.98 -24.62
C SER A 295 13.65 -3.31 -24.74
N LEU A 296 13.26 -2.89 -25.94
CA LEU A 296 11.97 -2.22 -26.14
C LEU A 296 11.25 -2.76 -27.35
N GLY A 297 10.07 -3.35 -27.12
CA GLY A 297 9.20 -3.92 -28.15
C GLY A 297 9.71 -5.21 -28.81
N THR A 298 10.82 -5.77 -28.32
CA THR A 298 11.47 -6.94 -28.95
C THR A 298 11.43 -8.21 -28.10
N TYR A 299 11.22 -8.11 -26.79
CA TYR A 299 11.26 -9.24 -25.86
C TYR A 299 9.87 -9.82 -25.59
N THR A 300 9.22 -10.39 -26.61
CA THR A 300 7.78 -10.70 -26.58
C THR A 300 7.38 -12.15 -26.87
N ASP A 301 8.32 -13.02 -27.26
CA ASP A 301 8.00 -14.43 -27.59
C ASP A 301 8.43 -15.37 -26.45
N ARG A 302 9.72 -15.74 -26.41
CA ARG A 302 10.30 -16.62 -25.40
C ARG A 302 11.62 -16.10 -24.85
N ASN A 303 11.93 -16.48 -23.62
CA ASN A 303 13.25 -16.25 -23.02
C ASN A 303 14.26 -17.34 -23.44
N ALA A 304 15.49 -17.22 -22.95
CA ALA A 304 16.60 -18.15 -23.24
C ALA A 304 16.32 -19.62 -22.85
N THR A 305 15.46 -19.86 -21.85
CA THR A 305 15.08 -21.21 -21.39
C THR A 305 13.74 -21.69 -21.94
N GLY A 306 13.15 -20.93 -22.86
CA GLY A 306 11.95 -21.31 -23.61
C GLY A 306 10.62 -20.96 -22.95
N GLU A 307 10.57 -20.29 -21.79
CA GLU A 307 9.30 -19.80 -21.24
C GLU A 307 8.76 -18.62 -22.05
N LYS A 308 7.43 -18.54 -22.15
CA LYS A 308 6.73 -17.42 -22.78
C LYS A 308 7.01 -16.12 -22.01
N VAL A 309 7.26 -15.05 -22.74
CA VAL A 309 7.43 -13.69 -22.17
C VAL A 309 6.39 -12.73 -22.73
N HIS A 310 6.23 -11.57 -22.09
CA HIS A 310 5.18 -10.60 -22.39
C HIS A 310 5.70 -9.18 -22.59
N GLY A 311 7.01 -9.03 -22.75
CA GLY A 311 7.72 -7.75 -22.74
C GLY A 311 8.88 -7.79 -21.76
N SER A 312 9.82 -6.85 -21.94
CA SER A 312 10.90 -6.61 -20.99
C SER A 312 10.43 -5.80 -19.78
N MET A 313 11.30 -5.64 -18.79
CA MET A 313 11.07 -4.69 -17.70
C MET A 313 10.98 -3.23 -18.20
N HIS A 314 11.74 -2.86 -19.24
CA HIS A 314 11.64 -1.53 -19.86
C HIS A 314 10.30 -1.33 -20.58
N ASP A 315 9.77 -2.35 -21.27
CA ASP A 315 8.43 -2.30 -21.85
C ASP A 315 7.36 -2.05 -20.77
N TYR A 316 7.44 -2.78 -19.66
CA TYR A 316 6.55 -2.60 -18.51
C TYR A 316 6.61 -1.17 -17.96
N TYR A 317 7.81 -0.66 -17.64
CA TYR A 317 7.94 0.68 -17.07
C TYR A 317 7.60 1.80 -18.04
N LYS A 318 7.85 1.61 -19.34
CA LYS A 318 7.41 2.56 -20.36
C LYS A 318 5.89 2.62 -20.42
N GLU A 319 5.20 1.48 -20.39
CA GLU A 319 3.74 1.42 -20.38
C GLU A 319 3.15 2.12 -19.16
N ILE A 320 3.51 1.70 -17.95
CA ILE A 320 2.85 2.19 -16.72
C ILE A 320 3.22 3.64 -16.35
N SER A 321 4.31 4.16 -16.92
CA SER A 321 4.76 5.54 -16.73
C SER A 321 4.32 6.48 -17.85
N TYR A 322 3.62 5.98 -18.88
CA TYR A 322 3.26 6.74 -20.08
C TYR A 322 4.48 7.33 -20.79
N GLY A 323 5.55 6.54 -20.87
CA GLY A 323 6.83 6.94 -21.46
C GLY A 323 7.65 7.94 -20.64
N LYS A 324 7.28 8.20 -19.37
CA LYS A 324 8.04 9.11 -18.49
C LYS A 324 9.28 8.47 -17.87
N LEU A 325 9.35 7.14 -17.82
CA LEU A 325 10.50 6.40 -17.30
C LEU A 325 11.07 5.47 -18.37
N HIS A 326 12.37 5.62 -18.60
CA HIS A 326 13.19 4.75 -19.42
C HIS A 326 14.20 3.99 -18.56
N LEU A 327 14.46 2.75 -18.95
CA LEU A 327 15.48 1.91 -18.31
C LEU A 327 16.62 1.69 -19.27
N GLU A 328 17.82 1.96 -18.79
CA GLU A 328 19.08 1.66 -19.48
C GLU A 328 19.94 0.85 -18.54
N GLY A 329 20.81 0.00 -19.08
CA GLY A 329 21.70 -0.74 -18.23
C GLY A 329 22.64 -1.65 -18.97
N LYS A 330 23.44 -2.38 -18.20
CA LYS A 330 24.41 -3.33 -18.72
C LYS A 330 24.67 -4.45 -17.73
N PHE A 331 24.89 -5.65 -18.24
CA PHE A 331 25.42 -6.77 -17.48
C PHE A 331 26.93 -6.63 -17.33
N LEU A 332 27.40 -6.54 -16.09
CA LEU A 332 28.81 -6.30 -15.76
C LEU A 332 29.60 -7.59 -15.55
N GLY A 333 28.96 -8.74 -15.75
CA GLY A 333 29.56 -10.07 -15.70
C GLY A 333 29.33 -10.80 -14.37
N TRP A 334 29.68 -12.08 -14.37
CA TRP A 334 29.60 -12.97 -13.22
C TRP A 334 30.85 -12.87 -12.32
N MET A 335 30.61 -12.70 -11.03
CA MET A 335 31.64 -12.65 -9.99
C MET A 335 31.63 -13.95 -9.19
N GLN A 336 32.71 -14.71 -9.32
CA GLN A 336 32.96 -15.91 -8.54
C GLN A 336 33.30 -15.56 -7.08
N MET A 337 32.39 -15.93 -6.18
CA MET A 337 32.52 -15.77 -4.73
C MET A 337 33.52 -16.77 -4.14
N SER A 338 34.14 -16.40 -3.01
CA SER A 338 35.14 -17.20 -2.32
C SER A 338 34.55 -18.34 -1.49
N LYS A 339 33.33 -18.18 -0.95
CA LYS A 339 32.65 -19.17 -0.11
C LYS A 339 31.51 -19.86 -0.84
N LYS A 340 31.05 -21.01 -0.34
CA LYS A 340 29.84 -21.66 -0.84
C LYS A 340 28.61 -20.80 -0.61
N ARG A 341 27.56 -20.99 -1.41
CA ARG A 341 26.33 -20.16 -1.35
C ARG A 341 25.73 -20.10 0.05
N SER A 342 25.65 -21.25 0.75
CA SER A 342 25.09 -21.35 2.11
C SER A 342 25.91 -20.59 3.16
N GLU A 343 27.22 -20.43 2.97
CA GLU A 343 28.11 -19.79 3.95
C GLU A 343 27.90 -18.26 4.03
N TYR A 344 27.29 -17.65 3.01
CA TYR A 344 26.82 -16.26 3.08
C TYR A 344 25.49 -16.12 3.83
N THR A 345 24.87 -17.23 4.28
CA THR A 345 23.68 -17.21 5.16
C THR A 345 23.98 -17.54 6.60
N SER A 346 25.07 -18.27 6.90
CA SER A 346 25.35 -18.88 8.21
C SER A 346 25.64 -17.91 9.35
N GLY A 347 25.48 -16.60 9.12
CA GLY A 347 25.62 -15.56 10.13
C GLY A 347 24.31 -15.13 10.79
N VAL A 348 23.30 -16.00 10.92
CA VAL A 348 22.04 -15.67 11.60
C VAL A 348 22.09 -16.08 13.06
N GLY A 349 22.62 -15.17 13.89
CA GLY A 349 22.63 -15.26 15.36
C GLY A 349 22.78 -13.88 15.98
N ALA A 350 22.21 -13.67 17.18
CA ALA A 350 22.31 -12.40 17.89
C ALA A 350 23.78 -12.05 18.18
N GLY A 351 24.28 -10.96 17.58
CA GLY A 351 25.65 -10.47 17.77
C GLY A 351 26.49 -10.33 16.50
N ILE A 352 25.95 -10.60 15.31
CA ILE A 352 26.68 -10.46 14.07
C ILE A 352 26.56 -9.04 13.52
N GLU A 353 27.71 -8.40 13.29
CA GLU A 353 27.78 -7.05 12.71
C GLU A 353 27.10 -7.03 11.33
N GLN A 354 26.41 -5.92 11.01
CA GLN A 354 25.87 -5.59 9.69
C GLN A 354 26.84 -5.87 8.51
N ARG A 355 28.16 -5.92 8.80
CA ARG A 355 29.25 -6.25 7.88
C ARG A 355 29.15 -7.64 7.26
N GLU A 356 28.68 -8.66 8.00
CA GLU A 356 28.60 -10.03 7.43
C GLU A 356 27.40 -10.18 6.48
N LYS A 357 26.28 -9.49 6.73
CA LYS A 357 25.11 -9.49 5.84
C LYS A 357 25.42 -8.90 4.46
N LEU A 358 26.35 -7.95 4.41
CA LEU A 358 26.80 -7.30 3.17
C LEU A 358 28.06 -7.94 2.58
N ALA A 359 28.63 -8.98 3.21
CA ALA A 359 29.89 -9.57 2.76
C ALA A 359 29.83 -10.06 1.31
N LEU A 360 28.71 -10.68 0.91
CA LEU A 360 28.45 -11.09 -0.47
C LEU A 360 28.53 -9.89 -1.44
N LEU A 361 27.82 -8.81 -1.10
CA LEU A 361 27.72 -7.62 -1.95
C LEU A 361 29.06 -6.90 -2.05
N THR A 362 29.71 -6.66 -0.91
CA THR A 362 31.03 -6.00 -0.87
C THR A 362 32.07 -6.83 -1.61
N GLU A 363 32.10 -8.16 -1.44
CA GLU A 363 33.04 -9.03 -2.17
C GLU A 363 32.78 -9.00 -3.68
N SER A 364 31.52 -9.12 -4.11
CA SER A 364 31.17 -9.04 -5.53
C SER A 364 31.55 -7.70 -6.16
N LEU A 365 31.36 -6.61 -5.42
CA LEU A 365 31.74 -5.27 -5.85
C LEU A 365 33.25 -5.07 -5.92
N THR A 366 34.01 -5.54 -4.92
CA THR A 366 35.48 -5.52 -4.95
C THR A 366 36.00 -6.28 -6.17
N LYS A 367 35.53 -7.52 -6.39
CA LYS A 367 35.94 -8.33 -7.54
C LYS A 367 35.59 -7.67 -8.88
N LEU A 368 34.44 -7.00 -8.97
CA LEU A 368 34.04 -6.24 -10.15
C LEU A 368 35.01 -5.08 -10.40
N THR A 369 35.31 -4.28 -9.37
CA THR A 369 36.20 -3.11 -9.52
C THR A 369 37.67 -3.47 -9.69
N ASP A 370 38.11 -4.64 -9.21
CA ASP A 370 39.44 -5.18 -9.48
C ASP A 370 39.61 -5.52 -10.96
N LYS A 371 38.55 -6.04 -11.61
CA LYS A 371 38.53 -6.28 -13.06
C LYS A 371 38.49 -4.97 -13.85
N LYS A 372 37.66 -4.00 -13.40
CA LYS A 372 37.51 -2.70 -14.04
C LYS A 372 37.11 -1.63 -13.02
N LYS A 373 38.04 -0.72 -12.69
CA LYS A 373 37.88 0.26 -11.60
C LYS A 373 36.66 1.18 -11.74
N ASP A 374 36.35 1.58 -12.96
CA ASP A 374 35.27 2.49 -13.36
C ASP A 374 33.98 1.74 -13.77
N ALA A 375 33.86 0.44 -13.45
CA ALA A 375 32.73 -0.39 -13.92
C ALA A 375 31.33 0.12 -13.48
N LEU A 376 31.26 0.87 -12.38
CA LEU A 376 30.01 1.40 -11.82
C LEU A 376 29.70 2.84 -12.26
N ASP A 377 30.62 3.48 -12.99
CA ASP A 377 30.44 4.87 -13.38
C ASP A 377 29.25 5.02 -14.33
N GLY A 378 28.45 6.07 -14.11
CA GLY A 378 27.25 6.35 -14.90
C GLY A 378 25.98 5.60 -14.48
N PHE A 379 26.05 4.65 -13.54
CA PHE A 379 24.85 3.97 -13.03
C PHE A 379 24.22 4.67 -11.81
N ASP A 380 22.90 4.58 -11.71
CA ASP A 380 22.09 5.13 -10.62
C ASP A 380 21.83 4.10 -9.50
N GLY A 381 21.84 2.81 -9.84
CA GLY A 381 21.65 1.70 -8.91
C GLY A 381 22.07 0.36 -9.47
N MET A 382 21.83 -0.69 -8.68
CA MET A 382 22.35 -2.03 -8.96
C MET A 382 21.28 -3.12 -8.85
N PHE A 383 21.38 -4.12 -9.72
CA PHE A 383 20.68 -5.39 -9.62
C PHE A 383 21.71 -6.50 -9.41
N PHE A 384 21.70 -7.12 -8.23
CA PHE A 384 22.47 -8.33 -8.00
C PHE A 384 21.64 -9.54 -8.41
N ILE A 385 22.14 -10.32 -9.35
CA ILE A 385 21.53 -11.58 -9.74
C ILE A 385 22.41 -12.72 -9.27
N TYR A 386 21.89 -13.59 -8.41
CA TYR A 386 22.69 -14.69 -7.86
C TYR A 386 22.34 -16.03 -8.52
N ALA A 387 23.36 -16.85 -8.70
CA ALA A 387 23.29 -18.13 -9.39
C ALA A 387 22.40 -19.16 -8.68
N GLY A 388 21.76 -20.01 -9.49
CA GLY A 388 20.87 -21.08 -9.06
C GLY A 388 19.41 -20.63 -8.84
N GLY A 389 18.59 -21.60 -8.43
CA GLY A 389 17.19 -21.37 -8.08
C GLY A 389 17.01 -20.78 -6.68
N ARG A 390 15.74 -20.48 -6.36
CA ARG A 390 15.33 -19.92 -5.07
C ARG A 390 15.83 -20.78 -3.93
N VAL A 391 16.47 -20.15 -2.94
CA VAL A 391 16.89 -20.87 -1.74
C VAL A 391 15.63 -21.17 -0.92
N PRO A 392 15.32 -22.46 -0.66
CA PRO A 392 14.13 -22.82 0.10
C PRO A 392 14.28 -22.41 1.58
N ASN A 393 13.17 -22.10 2.23
CA ASN A 393 13.07 -21.86 3.68
C ASN A 393 13.99 -20.76 4.25
N VAL A 394 14.38 -19.79 3.44
CA VAL A 394 15.15 -18.63 3.93
C VAL A 394 14.25 -17.59 4.59
N ALA A 395 14.66 -17.08 5.74
CA ALA A 395 13.96 -15.99 6.41
C ALA A 395 14.06 -14.69 5.59
N ARG A 396 13.02 -13.84 5.64
CA ARG A 396 12.98 -12.52 4.98
C ARG A 396 14.15 -11.59 5.37
N SER A 397 14.76 -11.84 6.52
CA SER A 397 15.91 -11.07 7.02
C SER A 397 17.25 -11.42 6.36
N THR A 398 17.31 -12.50 5.57
CA THR A 398 18.54 -13.00 4.93
C THR A 398 18.81 -12.32 3.59
N ILE A 399 20.04 -12.44 3.08
CA ILE A 399 20.47 -11.83 1.80
C ILE A 399 19.79 -12.45 0.56
N TYR A 400 19.36 -13.72 0.63
CA TYR A 400 18.77 -14.45 -0.51
C TYR A 400 17.25 -14.38 -0.59
N TRP A 401 16.58 -13.78 0.39
CA TRP A 401 15.20 -13.37 0.17
C TRP A 401 15.21 -12.17 -0.78
N PRO A 402 14.43 -12.14 -1.88
CA PRO A 402 14.36 -10.98 -2.75
C PRO A 402 14.03 -9.71 -1.96
N HIS A 403 14.88 -8.70 -2.11
CA HIS A 403 14.68 -7.42 -1.42
C HIS A 403 15.47 -6.30 -2.09
N ARG A 404 15.03 -5.08 -1.80
CA ARG A 404 15.77 -3.84 -2.04
C ARG A 404 16.45 -3.34 -0.75
N ALA A 405 17.67 -2.84 -0.87
CA ALA A 405 18.40 -2.20 0.21
C ALA A 405 19.40 -1.15 -0.31
N ASN A 406 20.33 -0.70 0.55
CA ASN A 406 21.47 0.10 0.13
C ASN A 406 22.76 -0.58 0.58
N VAL A 407 23.80 -0.45 -0.21
CA VAL A 407 25.17 -0.86 0.13
C VAL A 407 26.08 0.36 -0.01
N THR A 408 27.01 0.55 0.93
CA THR A 408 28.04 1.60 0.81
C THR A 408 29.30 0.96 0.25
N PHE A 409 29.77 1.45 -0.89
CA PHE A 409 30.95 0.93 -1.57
C PHE A 409 31.68 2.08 -2.29
N GLY A 410 33.01 2.13 -2.18
CA GLY A 410 33.82 3.21 -2.77
C GLY A 410 33.45 4.61 -2.27
N GLY A 411 32.97 4.74 -1.02
CA GLY A 411 32.52 6.00 -0.44
C GLY A 411 31.15 6.50 -0.92
N LYS A 412 30.50 5.79 -1.85
CA LYS A 412 29.14 6.08 -2.34
C LYS A 412 28.12 5.09 -1.77
N ARG A 413 26.93 5.59 -1.46
CA ARG A 413 25.77 4.77 -1.08
C ARG A 413 24.98 4.40 -2.34
N TRP A 414 24.88 3.12 -2.62
CA TRP A 414 24.22 2.56 -3.81
C TRP A 414 22.90 1.91 -3.44
N PRO A 415 21.78 2.29 -4.07
CA PRO A 415 20.55 1.50 -3.99
C PRO A 415 20.74 0.22 -4.80
N TYR A 416 20.27 -0.90 -4.26
CA TYR A 416 20.28 -2.17 -4.97
C TYR A 416 19.02 -2.99 -4.70
N PHE A 417 18.72 -3.93 -5.59
CA PHE A 417 17.91 -5.09 -5.27
C PHE A 417 18.64 -6.38 -5.65
N ILE A 418 18.23 -7.49 -5.04
CA ILE A 418 18.84 -8.81 -5.26
C ILE A 418 17.76 -9.87 -5.50
N VAL A 419 17.95 -10.70 -6.53
CA VAL A 419 17.03 -11.81 -6.89
C VAL A 419 17.85 -12.98 -7.46
N ASP A 420 17.32 -14.19 -7.41
CA ASP A 420 17.93 -15.35 -8.09
C ASP A 420 17.80 -15.26 -9.61
N GLU A 421 18.70 -15.94 -10.32
CA GLU A 421 18.58 -16.14 -11.77
C GLU A 421 17.48 -17.13 -12.16
N GLY A 422 17.04 -17.99 -11.23
CA GLY A 422 15.98 -18.99 -11.45
C GLY A 422 16.46 -20.44 -11.64
N GLY A 423 17.77 -20.67 -11.72
CA GLY A 423 18.37 -22.00 -11.78
C GLY A 423 18.16 -22.65 -13.15
N SER A 424 17.39 -23.74 -13.21
CA SER A 424 17.13 -24.42 -14.49
C SER A 424 16.29 -23.60 -15.47
N LYS A 425 15.60 -22.57 -14.97
CA LYS A 425 14.75 -21.66 -15.75
C LYS A 425 15.21 -20.23 -15.54
N MET A 426 15.11 -19.39 -16.55
CA MET A 426 15.35 -17.96 -16.42
C MET A 426 14.22 -17.30 -15.64
N ARG A 427 14.57 -16.57 -14.59
CA ARG A 427 13.62 -15.80 -13.77
C ARG A 427 12.90 -14.75 -14.62
N ASN A 428 11.59 -14.66 -14.46
CA ASN A 428 10.76 -13.68 -15.15
C ASN A 428 10.80 -12.31 -14.46
N ILE A 429 10.31 -11.28 -15.17
CA ILE A 429 10.42 -9.87 -14.75
C ILE A 429 9.52 -9.46 -13.58
N SER A 430 8.54 -10.28 -13.16
CA SER A 430 7.54 -9.81 -12.19
C SER A 430 8.14 -9.43 -10.84
N VAL A 431 9.06 -10.25 -10.31
CA VAL A 431 9.78 -9.94 -9.06
C VAL A 431 10.72 -8.76 -9.26
N PHE A 432 11.36 -8.66 -10.44
CA PHE A 432 12.25 -7.53 -10.76
C PHE A 432 11.50 -6.20 -10.75
N CYS A 433 10.30 -6.17 -11.33
CA CYS A 433 9.43 -4.98 -11.34
C CYS A 433 8.95 -4.61 -9.92
N HIS A 434 8.63 -5.59 -9.08
CA HIS A 434 8.28 -5.33 -7.69
C HIS A 434 9.44 -4.68 -6.92
N GLU A 435 10.62 -5.31 -6.95
CA GLU A 435 11.80 -4.84 -6.22
C GLU A 435 12.31 -3.48 -6.74
N PHE A 436 12.25 -3.28 -8.06
CA PHE A 436 12.61 -1.99 -8.65
C PHE A 436 11.59 -0.89 -8.30
N GLY A 437 10.32 -1.23 -8.10
CA GLY A 437 9.33 -0.31 -7.52
C GLY A 437 9.81 0.29 -6.18
N HIS A 438 10.47 -0.51 -5.33
CA HIS A 438 11.10 0.00 -4.11
C HIS A 438 12.32 0.88 -4.37
N MET A 439 13.09 0.61 -5.44
CA MET A 439 14.18 1.51 -5.85
C MET A 439 13.68 2.87 -6.29
N LEU A 440 12.48 2.93 -6.88
CA LEU A 440 11.82 4.18 -7.26
C LEU A 440 11.20 4.91 -6.06
N GLY A 441 11.13 4.27 -4.88
CA GLY A 441 10.67 4.87 -3.62
C GLY A 441 9.29 4.42 -3.16
N LEU A 442 8.70 3.39 -3.78
CA LEU A 442 7.38 2.87 -3.37
C LEU A 442 7.47 1.88 -2.18
N PRO A 443 6.47 1.87 -1.29
CA PRO A 443 6.34 0.85 -0.25
C PRO A 443 5.73 -0.46 -0.77
N ASP A 444 5.85 -1.50 0.07
CA ASP A 444 4.97 -2.66 0.01
C ASP A 444 3.55 -2.28 0.37
N LEU A 445 2.59 -2.80 -0.39
CA LEU A 445 1.16 -2.58 -0.18
C LEU A 445 0.38 -3.88 0.12
N TYR A 446 1.07 -5.02 0.29
CA TYR A 446 0.41 -6.26 0.71
C TYR A 446 0.26 -6.36 2.24
N ALA A 447 -0.58 -7.30 2.69
CA ALA A 447 -0.75 -7.62 4.10
C ALA A 447 0.56 -8.14 4.71
N ARG A 448 1.05 -7.49 5.77
CA ARG A 448 2.26 -7.93 6.48
C ARG A 448 1.87 -8.44 7.87
N PRO A 449 2.30 -9.65 8.28
CA PRO A 449 2.08 -10.16 9.63
C PRO A 449 2.61 -9.21 10.71
N GLU A 450 3.66 -8.45 10.38
CA GLU A 450 4.28 -7.46 11.24
C GLU A 450 3.49 -6.12 11.30
N LEU A 451 2.42 -5.98 10.51
CA LEU A 451 1.50 -4.83 10.47
C LEU A 451 0.04 -5.31 10.62
N PRO A 452 -0.42 -5.62 11.86
CA PRO A 452 -1.81 -5.96 12.13
C PRO A 452 -2.77 -4.90 11.58
N GLY A 453 -3.81 -5.32 10.84
CA GLY A 453 -4.78 -4.42 10.18
C GLY A 453 -4.38 -3.95 8.76
N SER A 454 -3.29 -4.46 8.18
CA SER A 454 -3.04 -4.38 6.74
C SER A 454 -3.73 -5.53 6.02
N GLU A 455 -4.90 -5.29 5.41
CA GLU A 455 -5.52 -6.28 4.51
C GLU A 455 -4.78 -6.38 3.16
N GLY A 456 -3.86 -5.43 2.92
CA GLY A 456 -3.20 -5.27 1.63
C GLY A 456 -4.13 -4.71 0.57
N VAL A 457 -3.60 -4.35 -0.60
CA VAL A 457 -4.42 -3.86 -1.71
C VAL A 457 -4.74 -4.93 -2.76
N GLY A 458 -4.60 -6.20 -2.36
CA GLY A 458 -4.86 -7.36 -3.19
C GLY A 458 -3.99 -7.39 -4.45
N VAL A 459 -4.58 -7.92 -5.52
CA VAL A 459 -3.89 -8.17 -6.80
C VAL A 459 -3.90 -6.98 -7.75
N TRP A 460 -4.47 -5.83 -7.34
CA TRP A 460 -4.65 -4.67 -8.21
C TRP A 460 -3.43 -3.75 -8.33
N CYS A 461 -2.35 -4.06 -7.61
CA CYS A 461 -1.09 -3.32 -7.63
C CYS A 461 0.10 -4.28 -7.57
N ALA A 462 1.07 -4.14 -8.47
CA ALA A 462 2.31 -4.94 -8.41
C ALA A 462 3.18 -4.69 -7.16
N MET A 463 2.95 -3.60 -6.40
CA MET A 463 3.56 -3.42 -5.07
C MET A 463 2.86 -4.22 -3.96
N SER A 464 1.86 -5.04 -4.30
CA SER A 464 1.09 -5.88 -3.39
C SER A 464 1.19 -7.36 -3.79
N ASN A 465 0.07 -8.03 -4.06
CA ASN A 465 0.04 -9.44 -4.45
C ASN A 465 0.14 -9.57 -5.96
N GLN A 466 1.00 -10.46 -6.44
CA GLN A 466 1.14 -10.74 -7.86
C GLN A 466 -0.08 -11.49 -8.41
N VAL A 467 -0.59 -11.08 -9.58
CA VAL A 467 -1.70 -11.75 -10.27
C VAL A 467 -1.22 -12.98 -11.02
N ASP A 468 -0.21 -12.79 -11.87
CA ASP A 468 0.32 -13.80 -12.79
C ASP A 468 1.85 -13.71 -12.89
N THR A 469 2.48 -14.81 -13.31
CA THR A 469 3.93 -14.95 -13.40
C THR A 469 4.45 -14.52 -14.76
N GLY A 470 5.38 -13.56 -14.78
CA GLY A 470 6.00 -13.04 -16.00
C GLY A 470 5.22 -11.93 -16.71
N LYS A 471 4.03 -11.58 -16.23
CA LYS A 471 3.24 -10.44 -16.69
C LYS A 471 2.76 -9.61 -15.49
N PRO A 472 3.64 -8.79 -14.88
CA PRO A 472 3.27 -8.00 -13.71
C PRO A 472 2.18 -7.00 -14.06
N GLN A 473 1.14 -6.92 -13.22
CA GLN A 473 0.08 -5.93 -13.39
C GLN A 473 0.56 -4.52 -13.07
N HIS A 474 -0.17 -3.48 -13.47
CA HIS A 474 0.23 -2.10 -13.22
C HIS A 474 0.28 -1.77 -11.71
N PHE A 475 1.01 -0.72 -11.39
CA PHE A 475 0.89 -0.04 -10.10
C PHE A 475 -0.47 0.66 -9.94
N SER A 476 -0.95 0.77 -8.70
CA SER A 476 -2.18 1.53 -8.39
C SER A 476 -2.05 3.00 -8.77
N ALA A 477 -3.19 3.68 -8.97
CA ALA A 477 -3.23 5.14 -9.14
C ALA A 477 -2.44 5.87 -8.06
N TRP A 478 -2.50 5.41 -6.80
CA TRP A 478 -1.75 6.00 -5.70
C TRP A 478 -0.24 5.92 -5.92
N CYS A 479 0.30 4.73 -6.27
CA CYS A 479 1.72 4.56 -6.57
C CYS A 479 2.15 5.44 -7.75
N ARG A 480 1.35 5.47 -8.82
CA ARG A 480 1.63 6.29 -10.02
C ARG A 480 1.57 7.79 -9.72
N GLU A 481 0.71 8.22 -8.81
CA GLU A 481 0.71 9.60 -8.29
C GLU A 481 1.99 9.90 -7.50
N GLN A 482 2.41 9.02 -6.58
CA GLN A 482 3.64 9.23 -5.79
C GLN A 482 4.89 9.36 -6.68
N LEU A 483 4.92 8.63 -7.80
CA LEU A 483 6.00 8.72 -8.79
C LEU A 483 5.88 9.93 -9.73
N GLY A 484 4.71 10.60 -9.79
CA GLY A 484 4.45 11.73 -10.68
C GLY A 484 4.08 11.32 -12.12
N TRP A 485 3.73 10.05 -12.32
CA TRP A 485 3.31 9.53 -13.61
C TRP A 485 1.86 9.88 -13.91
N VAL A 486 1.01 9.87 -12.89
CA VAL A 486 -0.39 10.31 -12.92
C VAL A 486 -0.55 11.56 -12.07
N LYS A 487 -1.36 12.51 -12.54
CA LYS A 487 -1.80 13.66 -11.75
C LYS A 487 -3.32 13.63 -11.69
N PRO A 488 -3.91 13.08 -10.61
CA PRO A 488 -5.36 12.97 -10.50
C PRO A 488 -6.06 14.33 -10.57
N THR A 489 -7.19 14.38 -11.26
CA THR A 489 -8.03 15.59 -11.29
C THR A 489 -8.80 15.69 -9.98
N LEU A 490 -8.54 16.74 -9.21
CA LEU A 490 -9.24 17.00 -7.97
C LEU A 490 -10.66 17.51 -8.24
N ILE A 491 -11.67 16.70 -7.94
CA ILE A 491 -13.09 16.99 -8.16
C ILE A 491 -13.65 17.78 -6.99
N ASP A 492 -14.53 18.73 -7.25
CA ASP A 492 -15.33 19.39 -6.21
C ASP A 492 -16.61 18.60 -5.92
N PRO A 493 -16.67 17.83 -4.83
CA PRO A 493 -17.87 17.08 -4.46
C PRO A 493 -19.03 17.96 -3.98
N ARG A 494 -18.84 19.27 -3.73
CA ARG A 494 -19.95 20.18 -3.42
C ARG A 494 -20.83 20.44 -4.63
N VAL A 495 -20.28 20.25 -5.83
CA VAL A 495 -21.00 20.41 -7.09
C VAL A 495 -21.35 19.04 -7.65
N LYS A 496 -22.64 18.73 -7.66
CA LYS A 496 -23.16 17.49 -8.27
C LYS A 496 -22.84 17.47 -9.76
N GLN A 497 -22.22 16.38 -10.21
CA GLN A 497 -21.85 16.23 -11.60
C GLN A 497 -21.87 14.76 -12.03
N LYS A 498 -22.11 14.54 -13.32
CA LYS A 498 -22.04 13.23 -13.94
C LYS A 498 -20.73 13.16 -14.71
N LEU A 499 -19.90 12.16 -14.43
CA LEU A 499 -18.58 12.02 -15.02
C LEU A 499 -18.48 10.78 -15.90
N VAL A 500 -17.68 10.89 -16.96
CA VAL A 500 -17.18 9.78 -17.78
C VAL A 500 -15.68 9.65 -17.53
N LEU A 501 -15.24 8.46 -17.14
CA LEU A 501 -13.86 8.10 -16.86
C LEU A 501 -13.38 7.03 -17.84
N GLY A 502 -12.37 7.37 -18.64
CA GLY A 502 -11.72 6.44 -19.55
C GLY A 502 -10.80 5.45 -18.85
N PRO A 503 -10.33 4.40 -19.54
CA PRO A 503 -9.30 3.50 -19.01
C PRO A 503 -8.03 4.26 -18.68
N ILE A 504 -7.48 4.04 -17.50
CA ILE A 504 -6.26 4.73 -17.07
C ILE A 504 -5.05 4.27 -17.90
N GLU A 505 -5.04 3.04 -18.42
CA GLU A 505 -3.95 2.53 -19.26
C GLU A 505 -3.77 3.33 -20.56
N ASP A 506 -4.80 4.03 -21.05
CA ASP A 506 -4.73 4.81 -22.30
C ASP A 506 -4.24 6.26 -22.07
N ASP A 507 -4.58 6.85 -20.93
CA ASP A 507 -4.40 8.28 -20.69
C ASP A 507 -4.18 8.57 -19.19
N PRO A 508 -3.03 9.16 -18.81
CA PRO A 508 -2.69 9.43 -17.41
C PRO A 508 -3.60 10.47 -16.74
N THR A 509 -4.45 11.16 -17.49
CA THR A 509 -5.43 12.10 -16.96
C THR A 509 -6.74 11.43 -16.51
N GLN A 510 -6.96 10.17 -16.87
CA GLN A 510 -8.15 9.39 -16.51
C GLN A 510 -8.08 8.84 -15.07
N CYS A 511 -7.83 9.73 -14.12
CA CYS A 511 -7.86 9.46 -12.69
C CYS A 511 -8.45 10.67 -11.96
N VAL A 512 -9.39 10.43 -11.04
CA VAL A 512 -10.00 11.51 -10.26
C VAL A 512 -9.72 11.34 -8.77
N LYS A 513 -9.54 12.47 -8.08
CA LYS A 513 -9.32 12.56 -6.64
C LYS A 513 -10.48 13.32 -6.00
N VAL A 514 -10.94 12.87 -4.84
CA VAL A 514 -12.08 13.49 -4.14
C VAL A 514 -11.77 13.58 -2.65
N ALA A 515 -11.90 14.78 -2.08
CA ALA A 515 -11.69 15.01 -0.66
C ALA A 515 -12.78 14.31 0.17
N VAL A 516 -12.38 13.50 1.13
CA VAL A 516 -13.29 13.10 2.22
C VAL A 516 -13.15 14.10 3.37
N ARG A 517 -11.90 14.49 3.67
CA ARG A 517 -11.57 15.51 4.67
C ARG A 517 -10.84 16.68 4.03
N ALA A 518 -11.16 17.89 4.48
CA ALA A 518 -10.61 19.14 3.94
C ALA A 518 -9.12 19.35 4.24
N ASP A 519 -8.59 18.66 5.26
CA ASP A 519 -7.17 18.66 5.64
C ASP A 519 -6.32 17.70 4.78
N GLY A 520 -6.94 16.96 3.86
CA GLY A 520 -6.28 15.98 2.99
C GLY A 520 -5.83 14.70 3.69
N SER A 521 -6.13 14.53 4.99
CA SER A 521 -5.82 13.30 5.74
C SER A 521 -6.60 12.08 5.23
N GLU A 522 -7.74 12.31 4.56
CA GLU A 522 -8.52 11.25 3.94
C GLU A 522 -9.12 11.68 2.60
N TYR A 523 -8.95 10.85 1.58
CA TYR A 523 -9.47 11.08 0.23
C TYR A 523 -9.70 9.78 -0.54
N PHE A 524 -10.46 9.87 -1.63
CA PHE A 524 -10.62 8.79 -2.60
C PHE A 524 -9.83 9.09 -3.88
N LEU A 525 -9.19 8.06 -4.45
CA LEU A 525 -8.74 8.03 -5.85
C LEU A 525 -9.60 7.03 -6.61
N LEU A 526 -10.08 7.43 -7.78
CA LEU A 526 -10.85 6.58 -8.66
C LEU A 526 -10.05 6.39 -9.95
N GLU A 527 -9.86 5.13 -10.35
CA GLU A 527 -9.26 4.74 -11.63
C GLU A 527 -10.10 3.65 -12.30
N ASN A 528 -10.20 3.68 -13.62
CA ASN A 528 -10.84 2.63 -14.39
C ASN A 528 -9.77 1.74 -15.02
N ARG A 529 -9.74 0.46 -14.67
CA ARG A 529 -8.76 -0.52 -15.13
C ARG A 529 -9.35 -1.48 -16.16
N GLN A 530 -8.61 -1.77 -17.22
CA GLN A 530 -9.02 -2.69 -18.28
C GLN A 530 -7.99 -3.81 -18.48
N LYS A 531 -8.46 -5.00 -18.86
CA LYS A 531 -7.60 -6.18 -19.08
C LYS A 531 -6.87 -6.09 -20.41
N LYS A 532 -5.84 -5.24 -20.48
CA LYS A 532 -5.01 -5.03 -21.67
C LYS A 532 -3.58 -4.69 -21.30
N GLY A 533 -2.67 -4.80 -22.25
CA GLY A 533 -1.23 -4.60 -21.99
C GLY A 533 -0.76 -5.52 -20.87
N PHE A 534 -0.02 -4.98 -19.93
CA PHE A 534 0.44 -5.70 -18.73
C PHE A 534 -0.68 -6.02 -17.72
N ASP A 535 -1.84 -5.39 -17.83
CA ASP A 535 -3.03 -5.64 -17.00
C ASP A 535 -3.96 -6.75 -17.54
N GLU A 536 -3.61 -7.39 -18.66
CA GLU A 536 -4.41 -8.48 -19.24
C GLU A 536 -4.66 -9.65 -18.25
N SER A 537 -3.75 -9.87 -17.31
CA SER A 537 -3.85 -10.92 -16.29
C SER A 537 -4.86 -10.59 -15.18
N LEU A 538 -5.31 -9.33 -15.04
CA LEU A 538 -6.22 -8.93 -13.96
C LEU A 538 -7.49 -9.79 -13.93
N PRO A 539 -8.04 -10.04 -12.73
CA PRO A 539 -9.22 -10.89 -12.58
C PRO A 539 -10.47 -10.28 -13.22
N ALA A 540 -10.56 -8.94 -13.27
CA ALA A 540 -11.66 -8.21 -13.89
C ALA A 540 -11.21 -6.83 -14.38
N SER A 541 -12.05 -6.19 -15.19
CA SER A 541 -11.93 -4.76 -15.54
C SER A 541 -12.99 -3.97 -14.78
N GLY A 542 -12.81 -2.66 -14.56
CA GLY A 542 -13.81 -1.79 -13.95
C GLY A 542 -13.20 -0.64 -13.14
N LEU A 543 -14.06 0.06 -12.41
CA LEU A 543 -13.69 1.16 -11.53
C LEU A 543 -13.15 0.62 -10.20
N LEU A 544 -11.93 1.00 -9.87
CA LEU A 544 -11.33 0.82 -8.54
C LEU A 544 -11.46 2.12 -7.75
N VAL A 545 -11.83 1.97 -6.48
CA VAL A 545 -11.92 3.08 -5.53
C VAL A 545 -10.85 2.87 -4.46
N TRP A 546 -9.85 3.72 -4.44
CA TRP A 546 -8.79 3.70 -3.44
C TRP A 546 -9.12 4.72 -2.36
N ARG A 547 -9.40 4.28 -1.14
CA ARG A 547 -9.38 5.16 0.02
C ARG A 547 -7.93 5.37 0.45
N VAL A 548 -7.53 6.61 0.63
CA VAL A 548 -6.21 6.92 1.18
C VAL A 548 -6.42 7.59 2.52
N VAL A 549 -5.89 6.98 3.59
CA VAL A 549 -5.97 7.48 4.97
C VAL A 549 -4.55 7.73 5.45
N ASN A 550 -4.23 8.98 5.80
CA ASN A 550 -2.89 9.41 6.23
C ASN A 550 -1.78 8.94 5.29
N GLY A 551 -2.04 9.05 3.98
CA GLY A 551 -1.11 8.65 2.92
C GLY A 551 -1.09 7.16 2.60
N ARG A 552 -1.82 6.31 3.34
CA ARG A 552 -1.89 4.86 3.11
C ARG A 552 -3.10 4.48 2.25
N PRO A 553 -2.91 3.83 1.08
CA PRO A 553 -4.01 3.37 0.25
C PRO A 553 -4.62 2.07 0.81
N ILE A 554 -5.94 2.00 0.71
CA ILE A 554 -6.81 0.85 0.98
C ILE A 554 -7.73 0.74 -0.23
N LEU A 555 -7.95 -0.47 -0.72
CA LEU A 555 -8.86 -0.70 -1.83
C LEU A 555 -10.27 -0.96 -1.29
N GLU A 556 -11.24 -0.19 -1.80
CA GLU A 556 -12.66 -0.37 -1.50
C GLU A 556 -13.30 -1.17 -2.64
N GLU A 557 -13.68 -2.42 -2.37
CA GLU A 557 -14.14 -3.35 -3.40
C GLU A 557 -15.66 -3.50 -3.42
N SER A 558 -16.22 -3.78 -4.59
CA SER A 558 -17.66 -3.91 -4.84
C SER A 558 -18.20 -5.28 -4.40
N HIS A 559 -17.78 -5.76 -3.22
CA HIS A 559 -18.14 -7.07 -2.65
C HIS A 559 -19.58 -7.14 -2.12
N GLY A 560 -20.34 -6.04 -2.25
CA GLY A 560 -21.66 -5.82 -1.72
C GLY A 560 -22.51 -7.09 -1.58
N VAL A 561 -22.87 -7.39 -0.33
CA VAL A 561 -23.72 -8.46 0.23
C VAL A 561 -22.94 -9.63 0.89
N GLU A 562 -23.02 -9.72 2.22
CA GLU A 562 -22.94 -11.01 2.93
C GLU A 562 -24.24 -11.80 2.62
N GLY A 563 -24.13 -12.92 1.91
CA GLY A 563 -25.27 -13.78 1.58
C GLY A 563 -25.03 -14.73 0.40
N ALA A 564 -25.95 -15.69 0.18
CA ALA A 564 -25.84 -16.74 -0.85
C ALA A 564 -25.79 -16.25 -2.31
N SER A 565 -26.00 -14.95 -2.53
CA SER A 565 -25.95 -14.26 -3.83
C SER A 565 -24.65 -13.47 -4.06
N GLY A 566 -23.66 -13.59 -3.17
CA GLY A 566 -22.36 -12.94 -3.32
C GLY A 566 -21.59 -13.44 -4.55
N PRO A 567 -20.65 -12.63 -5.08
CA PRO A 567 -19.87 -13.01 -6.26
C PRO A 567 -19.05 -14.29 -6.00
N ARG A 568 -19.30 -15.33 -6.79
CA ARG A 568 -18.65 -16.67 -6.70
C ARG A 568 -17.20 -16.69 -7.23
N VAL A 569 -16.57 -15.53 -7.40
CA VAL A 569 -15.24 -15.40 -8.00
C VAL A 569 -14.46 -14.38 -7.17
N TYR A 570 -13.59 -14.88 -6.29
CA TYR A 570 -12.70 -14.12 -5.40
C TYR A 570 -13.39 -12.97 -4.63
N LEU A 571 -13.86 -13.26 -3.41
CA LEU A 571 -14.55 -12.30 -2.53
C LEU A 571 -13.78 -10.97 -2.30
N GLY A 572 -12.46 -10.94 -2.54
CA GLY A 572 -11.59 -9.77 -2.38
C GLY A 572 -10.91 -9.27 -3.66
N SER A 573 -11.59 -9.32 -4.82
CA SER A 573 -11.08 -8.79 -6.10
C SER A 573 -12.19 -8.29 -7.04
N VAL A 574 -13.12 -7.48 -6.53
CA VAL A 574 -14.35 -7.10 -7.26
C VAL A 574 -14.38 -5.60 -7.56
N PRO A 575 -14.16 -5.15 -8.81
CA PRO A 575 -14.27 -3.73 -9.16
C PRO A 575 -15.74 -3.29 -9.31
N TYR A 576 -15.97 -1.98 -9.30
CA TYR A 576 -17.28 -1.41 -9.62
C TYR A 576 -17.49 -1.28 -11.14
N PRO A 577 -18.74 -1.36 -11.64
CA PRO A 577 -19.88 -1.93 -10.93
C PRO A 577 -19.79 -3.45 -10.87
N SER A 578 -20.32 -4.05 -9.81
CA SER A 578 -20.63 -5.48 -9.75
C SER A 578 -22.14 -5.71 -9.97
N GLN A 579 -22.56 -6.96 -10.13
CA GLN A 579 -24.00 -7.29 -10.24
C GLN A 579 -24.79 -6.83 -9.01
N SER A 580 -24.16 -6.90 -7.83
CA SER A 580 -24.79 -6.60 -6.54
C SER A 580 -24.59 -5.15 -6.10
N ASN A 581 -23.65 -4.41 -6.69
CA ASN A 581 -23.35 -3.07 -6.26
C ASN A 581 -22.90 -2.14 -7.41
N THR A 582 -23.61 -1.02 -7.53
CA THR A 582 -23.36 0.04 -8.54
C THR A 582 -23.15 1.40 -7.89
N ALA A 583 -22.89 1.42 -6.57
CA ALA A 583 -22.73 2.64 -5.80
C ALA A 583 -21.70 2.48 -4.66
N PHE A 584 -21.01 3.57 -4.38
CA PHE A 584 -20.12 3.71 -3.23
C PHE A 584 -20.54 4.99 -2.49
N THR A 585 -21.22 4.80 -1.36
CA THR A 585 -21.91 5.85 -0.61
C THR A 585 -21.77 5.61 0.89
N PRO A 586 -22.19 6.56 1.75
CA PRO A 586 -22.15 6.37 3.19
C PRO A 586 -23.02 5.21 3.71
N TYR A 587 -23.92 4.70 2.86
CA TYR A 587 -24.91 3.67 3.20
C TYR A 587 -24.64 2.32 2.52
N THR A 588 -23.61 2.22 1.69
CA THR A 588 -23.22 0.97 1.04
C THR A 588 -22.21 0.22 1.90
N VAL A 589 -21.99 -1.05 1.55
CA VAL A 589 -20.86 -1.84 2.03
C VAL A 589 -20.02 -2.21 0.80
N PRO A 590 -18.78 -1.70 0.67
CA PRO A 590 -18.11 -0.78 1.60
C PRO A 590 -18.72 0.62 1.61
N SER A 591 -18.50 1.34 2.72
CA SER A 591 -19.08 2.66 2.99
C SER A 591 -18.10 3.77 2.65
N SER A 592 -18.56 4.84 2.01
CA SER A 592 -17.73 6.03 1.75
C SER A 592 -17.54 6.96 2.95
N ARG A 593 -18.04 6.59 4.14
CA ARG A 593 -17.81 7.36 5.37
C ARG A 593 -16.33 7.41 5.71
N SER A 594 -15.90 8.54 6.27
CA SER A 594 -14.55 8.75 6.80
C SER A 594 -14.19 7.68 7.82
N GLN A 595 -13.03 7.04 7.66
CA GLN A 595 -12.50 6.13 8.68
C GLN A 595 -11.92 6.88 9.88
N LEU A 596 -11.56 8.16 9.70
CA LEU A 596 -11.05 9.02 10.78
C LEU A 596 -12.18 9.74 11.55
N GLY A 597 -13.44 9.47 11.22
CA GLY A 597 -14.57 10.26 11.69
C GLY A 597 -14.63 11.65 11.05
N GLY A 598 -15.76 12.33 11.20
CA GLY A 598 -16.05 13.57 10.48
C GLY A 598 -15.99 13.40 8.96
N GLY A 599 -15.66 14.46 8.22
CA GLY A 599 -15.59 14.41 6.76
C GLY A 599 -16.95 14.49 6.07
N LEU A 600 -16.92 14.79 4.78
CA LEU A 600 -18.14 15.02 4.00
C LEU A 600 -18.53 13.74 3.25
N PRO A 601 -19.81 13.32 3.31
CA PRO A 601 -20.26 12.06 2.74
C PRO A 601 -20.21 12.08 1.21
N VAL A 602 -19.13 11.56 0.61
CA VAL A 602 -19.02 11.47 -0.85
C VAL A 602 -19.94 10.37 -1.35
N HIS A 603 -20.83 10.68 -2.29
CA HIS A 603 -21.62 9.69 -3.02
C HIS A 603 -21.03 9.50 -4.41
N VAL A 604 -20.71 8.26 -4.76
CA VAL A 604 -20.44 7.83 -6.14
C VAL A 604 -21.54 6.85 -6.52
N THR A 605 -22.52 7.29 -7.29
CA THR A 605 -23.71 6.50 -7.60
C THR A 605 -23.84 6.27 -9.09
N ASN A 606 -24.76 5.37 -9.47
CA ASN A 606 -25.09 5.07 -10.86
C ASN A 606 -23.83 4.72 -11.68
N ILE A 607 -22.95 3.91 -11.08
CA ILE A 607 -21.72 3.45 -11.71
C ILE A 607 -22.11 2.46 -12.80
N ARG A 608 -21.79 2.79 -14.06
CA ARG A 608 -22.12 1.97 -15.23
C ARG A 608 -20.91 1.77 -16.11
N ARG A 609 -20.80 0.56 -16.67
CA ARG A 609 -19.81 0.24 -17.69
C ARG A 609 -20.40 0.49 -19.08
N LEU A 610 -19.68 1.24 -19.90
CA LEU A 610 -20.01 1.43 -21.30
C LEU A 610 -19.41 0.32 -22.17
N PRO A 611 -19.97 0.04 -23.36
CA PRO A 611 -19.46 -1.01 -24.24
C PRO A 611 -18.00 -0.81 -24.71
N ASP A 612 -17.50 0.42 -24.68
CA ASP A 612 -16.14 0.80 -25.07
C ASP A 612 -15.14 0.80 -23.89
N GLY A 613 -15.53 0.28 -22.73
CA GLY A 613 -14.67 0.18 -21.55
C GLY A 613 -14.64 1.43 -20.68
N ARG A 614 -15.25 2.55 -21.07
CA ARG A 614 -15.41 3.72 -20.20
C ARG A 614 -16.37 3.42 -19.04
N ILE A 615 -16.18 4.11 -17.92
CA ILE A 615 -17.10 4.08 -16.78
C ILE A 615 -17.79 5.43 -16.65
N THR A 616 -19.10 5.41 -16.43
CA THR A 616 -19.87 6.61 -16.07
C THR A 616 -20.36 6.52 -14.64
N PHE A 617 -20.37 7.63 -13.92
CA PHE A 617 -20.93 7.70 -12.55
C PHE A 617 -21.41 9.11 -12.23
N HIS A 618 -22.23 9.23 -11.18
CA HIS A 618 -22.62 10.51 -10.59
C HIS A 618 -21.80 10.73 -9.33
N ILE A 619 -21.34 11.95 -9.09
CA ILE A 619 -20.56 12.30 -7.92
C ILE A 619 -21.02 13.59 -7.25
N GLY A 620 -21.03 13.61 -5.92
CA GLY A 620 -21.27 14.79 -5.10
C GLY A 620 -21.55 14.45 -3.63
N TYR A 621 -21.83 15.47 -2.81
CA TYR A 621 -22.40 15.31 -1.48
C TYR A 621 -23.92 15.11 -1.56
N GLU A 622 -24.40 14.02 -0.97
CA GLU A 622 -25.82 13.64 -0.81
C GLU A 622 -26.66 13.61 -2.12
N TYR A 623 -27.01 12.41 -2.59
CA TYR A 623 -28.11 12.21 -3.54
C TYR A 623 -29.33 11.69 -2.77
N GLN A 624 -30.39 12.51 -2.70
CA GLN A 624 -31.76 12.02 -2.49
C GLN A 624 -32.25 11.34 -3.76
#